data_AF-A0A1I3RB56-F1
#
_entry.id   AF-A0A1I3RB56-F1
#
_cell.length_a   1.000
_cell.length_b   1.000
_cell.length_c   1.000
_cell.angle_alpha   90.00
_cell.angle_beta   90.00
_cell.angle_gamma   90.00
#
_symmetry.space_group_name_H-M   'P 1'
#
loop_
_entity.id
_entity.type
_entity.pdbx_description
1 polymer ?
#
loop_
_entity_poly.entity_id
_entity_poly.type
_entity_poly.pdbx_seq_one_letter_code
_entity_poly.pdbx_strand_id
1 'polypeptide(L)'
;MTREQLAAEARRAGKNAVHNLNWTRKYPDRYEPDKRAEMEAYLLMMIQFARYEIENARRPGRTSVRSRVRELMFSILSFCKHLSKGDMSIWISKRGRKNFCGCSATATV
;
A
#
# COMPACT_ATOMS: atom_id res chain seq x y z
N MET A 1 14.59 -8.47 13.92
CA MET A 1 13.30 -7.92 13.45
C MET A 1 13.27 -8.00 11.93
N THR A 2 12.20 -8.51 11.34
CA THR A 2 12.11 -8.56 9.88
C THR A 2 11.71 -7.18 9.32
N ARG A 3 11.99 -6.94 8.04
CA ARG A 3 11.64 -5.67 7.39
C ARG A 3 10.12 -5.45 7.36
N GLU A 4 9.36 -6.53 7.25
CA GLU A 4 7.90 -6.54 7.30
C GLU A 4 7.38 -6.11 8.68
N GLN A 5 8.06 -6.54 9.75
CA GLN A 5 7.77 -6.12 11.12
C GLN A 5 8.03 -4.62 11.29
N LEU A 6 9.19 -4.13 10.83
CA LEU A 6 9.52 -2.69 10.87
C LEU A 6 8.50 -1.83 10.09
N ALA A 7 8.10 -2.26 8.89
CA ALA A 7 7.08 -1.57 8.11
C ALA A 7 5.69 -1.62 8.77
N ALA A 8 5.35 -2.72 9.44
CA ALA A 8 4.09 -2.83 10.19
C ALA A 8 4.08 -1.91 11.42
N GLU A 9 5.19 -1.83 12.13
CA GLU A 9 5.36 -0.93 13.26
C GLU A 9 5.34 0.53 12.85
N ALA A 10 6.06 0.91 11.78
CA ALA A 10 6.02 2.26 11.24
C ALA A 10 4.58 2.68 10.86
N ARG A 11 3.81 1.77 10.24
CA ARG A 11 2.38 2.01 9.95
C ARG A 11 1.55 2.21 11.21
N ARG A 12 1.76 1.39 12.24
CA ARG A 12 1.03 1.50 13.51
C ARG A 12 1.37 2.80 14.24
N ALA A 13 2.65 3.15 14.28
CA ALA A 13 3.13 4.40 14.86
C ALA A 13 2.53 5.62 14.14
N GLY A 14 2.49 5.62 12.80
CA GLY A 14 1.84 6.68 12.02
C GLY A 14 0.35 6.82 12.31
N LYS A 15 -0.40 5.71 12.41
CA LYS A 15 -1.83 5.73 12.78
C LYS A 15 -2.06 6.31 14.17
N ASN A 16 -1.24 5.88 15.13
CA ASN A 16 -1.31 6.41 16.50
C ASN A 16 -0.96 7.90 16.52
N ALA A 17 0.02 8.34 15.73
CA ALA A 17 0.40 9.74 15.63
C ALA A 17 -0.74 10.61 15.08
N VAL A 18 -1.49 10.15 14.06
CA VAL A 18 -2.69 10.84 13.57
C VAL A 18 -3.76 10.95 14.65
N HIS A 19 -4.02 9.84 15.37
CA HIS A 19 -5.00 9.85 16.45
C HIS A 19 -4.61 10.85 17.55
N ASN A 20 -3.35 10.81 17.99
CA ASN A 20 -2.83 11.69 19.02
C ASN A 20 -2.87 13.15 18.58
N LEU A 21 -2.51 13.46 17.32
CA LEU A 21 -2.56 14.82 16.79
C LEU A 21 -4.00 15.37 16.81
N ASN A 22 -4.98 14.55 16.43
CA ASN A 22 -6.39 14.93 16.53
C ASN A 22 -6.83 15.12 17.98
N TRP A 23 -6.29 14.31 18.90
CA TRP A 23 -6.59 14.42 20.33
C TRP A 23 -6.02 15.71 20.93
N THR A 24 -4.77 16.06 20.61
CA THR A 24 -4.12 17.32 21.02
C THR A 24 -4.87 18.54 20.50
N ARG A 25 -5.37 18.49 19.25
CA ARG A 25 -6.19 19.56 18.67
C ARG A 25 -7.56 19.69 19.33
N LYS A 26 -8.17 18.59 19.75
CA LYS A 26 -9.48 18.57 20.41
C LYS A 26 -9.43 19.06 21.85
N TYR A 27 -8.33 18.79 22.56
CA TYR A 27 -8.14 19.16 23.97
C TYR A 27 -6.86 19.98 24.15
N PRO A 28 -6.82 21.23 23.63
CA PRO A 28 -5.63 22.06 23.68
C PRO A 28 -5.22 22.42 25.11
N ASP A 29 -6.19 22.52 26.03
CA ASP A 29 -5.99 22.95 27.43
C ASP A 29 -5.27 21.92 28.30
N ARG A 30 -5.08 20.68 27.79
CA ARG A 30 -4.38 19.61 28.52
C ARG A 30 -2.86 19.66 28.38
N TYR A 31 -2.34 20.60 27.60
CA TYR A 31 -0.93 20.69 27.27
C TYR A 31 -0.42 22.11 27.51
N GLU A 32 0.80 22.23 28.02
CA GLU A 32 1.46 23.53 28.06
C GLU A 32 1.71 24.02 26.62
N PRO A 33 1.46 25.31 26.32
CA PRO A 33 1.56 25.85 24.96
C PRO A 33 2.91 25.57 24.28
N ASP A 34 4.00 25.70 25.04
CA ASP A 34 5.36 25.52 24.51
C ASP A 34 5.65 24.06 24.15
N LYS A 35 5.24 23.13 25.03
CA LYS A 35 5.41 21.68 24.82
C LYS A 35 4.48 21.15 23.74
N ARG A 36 3.34 21.80 23.53
CA ARG A 36 2.37 21.40 22.52
C ARG A 36 2.94 21.54 21.11
N ALA A 37 3.64 22.63 20.82
CA ALA A 37 4.24 22.85 19.50
C ALA A 37 5.28 21.76 19.15
N GLU A 38 6.15 21.43 20.11
CA GLU A 38 7.15 20.37 19.96
C GLU A 38 6.49 18.99 19.76
N MET A 39 5.43 18.70 20.54
CA MET A 39 4.70 17.45 20.44
C MET A 39 3.98 17.31 19.09
N GLU A 40 3.34 18.38 18.60
CA GLU A 40 2.71 18.39 17.28
C GLU A 40 3.75 18.18 16.16
N ALA A 41 4.91 18.83 16.25
CA ALA A 41 6.00 18.64 15.30
C ALA A 41 6.51 17.18 15.27
N TYR A 42 6.69 16.57 16.45
CA TYR A 42 7.07 15.17 16.55
C TYR A 42 6.02 14.23 15.93
N LEU A 43 4.74 14.46 16.21
CA LEU A 43 3.65 13.65 15.66
C LEU A 43 3.59 13.77 14.13
N LEU A 44 3.78 14.97 13.58
CA LEU A 44 3.85 15.18 12.13
C LEU A 44 5.05 14.46 11.50
N MET A 45 6.20 14.49 12.16
CA MET A 45 7.39 13.74 11.71
C MET A 45 7.11 12.23 11.66
N MET A 46 6.45 11.67 12.67
CA MET A 46 6.09 10.24 12.70
C MET A 46 5.11 9.87 11.59
N ILE A 47 4.18 10.77 11.24
CA ILE A 47 3.28 10.58 10.10
C ILE A 47 4.07 10.56 8.78
N GLN A 48 5.01 11.48 8.59
CA GLN A 48 5.86 11.51 7.39
C GLN A 48 6.74 10.27 7.28
N PHE A 49 7.36 9.86 8.38
CA PHE A 49 8.16 8.64 8.45
C PHE A 49 7.36 7.41 8.03
N ALA A 50 6.14 7.25 8.56
CA ALA A 50 5.26 6.15 8.19
C ALA A 50 4.91 6.16 6.68
N ARG A 51 4.67 7.33 6.09
CA ARG A 51 4.41 7.46 4.64
C ARG A 51 5.63 7.05 3.81
N TYR A 52 6.80 7.52 4.19
CA TYR A 52 8.07 7.18 3.52
C TYR A 52 8.35 5.68 3.56
N GLU A 53 8.12 5.03 4.70
CA GLU A 53 8.29 3.57 4.81
C GLU A 53 7.29 2.77 3.98
N ILE A 54 6.03 3.22 3.89
CA ILE A 54 5.02 2.60 3.02
C ILE A 54 5.43 2.72 1.54
N GLU A 55 5.91 3.89 1.12
CA GLU A 55 6.38 4.12 -0.26
C GLU A 55 7.63 3.29 -0.57
N ASN A 56 8.56 3.18 0.38
CA ASN A 56 9.76 2.35 0.23
C ASN A 56 9.45 0.86 0.17
N ALA A 57 8.44 0.39 0.90
CA ALA A 57 7.98 -1.00 0.81
C ALA A 57 7.37 -1.33 -0.58
N ARG A 58 6.89 -0.32 -1.31
CA ARG A 58 6.30 -0.46 -2.65
C ARG A 58 7.32 -0.49 -3.79
N ARG A 59 8.60 -0.15 -3.54
CA ARG A 59 9.62 -0.13 -4.61
C ARG A 59 9.97 -1.56 -5.05
N PRO A 60 9.92 -1.88 -6.36
CA PRO A 60 10.30 -3.19 -6.87
C PRO A 60 11.76 -3.50 -6.54
N GLY A 61 12.03 -4.71 -6.04
CA GLY A 61 13.36 -5.17 -5.63
C GLY A 61 13.64 -5.14 -4.12
N ARG A 62 12.73 -4.62 -3.28
CA ARG A 62 12.91 -4.59 -1.80
C ARG A 62 12.05 -5.57 -1.01
N THR A 63 10.94 -6.03 -1.54
CA THR A 63 10.36 -7.33 -1.12
C THR A 63 11.12 -8.41 -1.86
N SER A 64 11.53 -9.48 -1.16
CA SER A 64 12.32 -10.53 -1.80
C SER A 64 11.58 -11.01 -3.05
N VAL A 65 12.25 -11.00 -4.21
CA VAL A 65 11.68 -11.43 -5.49
C VAL A 65 10.99 -12.79 -5.34
N ARG A 66 11.52 -13.65 -4.47
CA ARG A 66 10.94 -14.94 -4.07
C ARG A 66 9.53 -14.82 -3.49
N SER A 67 9.28 -13.88 -2.59
CA SER A 67 7.94 -13.68 -1.99
C SER A 67 6.93 -13.21 -3.04
N ARG A 68 7.33 -12.26 -3.90
CA ARG A 68 6.47 -11.76 -4.97
C ARG A 68 6.20 -12.82 -6.04
N VAL A 69 7.21 -13.59 -6.42
CA VAL A 69 7.08 -14.72 -7.34
C VAL A 69 6.19 -15.81 -6.75
N ARG A 70 6.34 -16.13 -5.46
CA ARG A 70 5.50 -17.13 -4.78
C ARG A 70 4.04 -16.70 -4.73
N GLU A 71 3.77 -15.45 -4.40
CA GLU A 71 2.42 -14.87 -4.40
C GLU A 71 1.81 -14.88 -5.82
N LEU A 72 2.59 -14.49 -6.84
CA LEU A 72 2.18 -14.57 -8.23
C LEU A 72 1.86 -16.02 -8.63
N MET A 73 2.76 -16.96 -8.32
CA MET A 73 2.58 -18.38 -8.62
C MET A 73 1.32 -18.93 -7.95
N PHE A 74 1.05 -18.61 -6.69
CA PHE A 74 -0.20 -19.01 -6.03
C PHE A 74 -1.43 -18.40 -6.69
N SER A 75 -1.39 -17.11 -7.06
CA SER A 75 -2.52 -16.49 -7.76
C SER A 75 -2.80 -17.15 -9.12
N ILE A 76 -1.75 -17.51 -9.86
CA ILE A 76 -1.84 -18.14 -11.18
C ILE A 76 -2.27 -19.60 -11.05
N LEU A 77 -1.65 -20.37 -10.16
CA LEU A 77 -1.94 -21.78 -9.97
C LEU A 77 -3.31 -22.02 -9.33
N SER A 78 -3.73 -21.20 -8.36
CA SER A 78 -5.07 -21.28 -7.79
C SER A 78 -6.13 -20.92 -8.83
N PHE A 79 -5.86 -19.93 -9.70
CA PHE A 79 -6.74 -19.61 -10.82
C PHE A 79 -6.81 -20.76 -11.84
N CYS A 80 -5.68 -21.37 -12.20
CA CYS A 80 -5.63 -22.52 -13.13
C CYS A 80 -6.34 -23.78 -12.62
N LYS A 81 -6.49 -23.97 -11.30
CA LYS A 81 -7.24 -25.10 -10.72
C LYS A 81 -8.76 -25.00 -10.93
N HIS A 82 -9.28 -23.80 -11.20
CA HIS A 82 -10.71 -23.55 -11.36
C HIS A 82 -11.14 -23.36 -12.81
N LEU A 83 -10.22 -23.41 -13.77
CA LEU A 83 -10.49 -23.19 -15.20
C LEU A 83 -10.36 -24.50 -15.95
N SER A 84 -11.39 -24.84 -16.73
CA SER A 84 -11.27 -25.93 -17.68
C SER A 84 -10.22 -25.58 -18.74
N LYS A 85 -9.64 -26.59 -19.42
CA LYS A 85 -8.62 -26.38 -20.48
C LYS A 85 -9.00 -25.29 -21.50
N GLY A 86 -10.29 -25.14 -21.80
CA GLY A 86 -10.81 -24.14 -22.74
C GLY A 86 -10.78 -22.69 -22.22
N ASP A 87 -10.90 -22.49 -20.91
CA ASP A 87 -10.91 -21.15 -20.32
C ASP A 87 -9.48 -20.59 -20.12
N MET A 88 -8.51 -21.48 -19.96
CA MET A 88 -7.10 -21.14 -19.78
C MET A 88 -6.48 -20.53 -21.05
N SER A 89 -6.85 -21.04 -22.23
CA SER A 89 -6.39 -20.52 -23.53
C SER A 89 -6.97 -19.13 -23.84
N ILE A 90 -8.24 -18.89 -23.48
CA ILE A 90 -8.90 -17.58 -23.61
C ILE A 90 -8.21 -16.54 -22.71
N TRP A 91 -7.85 -16.91 -21.48
CA TRP A 91 -7.21 -15.99 -20.54
C TRP A 91 -5.78 -15.61 -20.94
N ILE A 92 -4.97 -16.58 -21.42
CA ILE A 92 -3.61 -16.31 -21.92
C ILE A 92 -3.67 -15.38 -23.14
N SER A 93 -4.61 -15.63 -24.06
CA SER A 93 -4.82 -14.80 -25.26
C SER A 93 -5.26 -13.37 -24.93
N LYS A 94 -6.12 -13.18 -23.92
CA LYS A 94 -6.58 -11.84 -23.47
C LYS A 94 -5.51 -11.04 -22.73
N ARG A 95 -4.53 -11.69 -22.08
CA ARG A 95 -3.40 -11.02 -21.42
C ARG A 95 -2.37 -10.48 -22.40
N GLY A 96 -2.14 -11.18 -23.52
CA GLY A 96 -1.20 -10.76 -24.56
C GLY A 96 -1.64 -9.53 -25.37
N ARG A 97 -2.90 -9.09 -25.28
CA ARG A 97 -3.45 -7.95 -26.04
C ARG A 97 -3.58 -6.64 -25.26
N LYS A 98 -3.34 -6.62 -23.96
CA LYS A 98 -3.48 -5.39 -23.17
C LYS A 98 -2.12 -4.73 -22.96
N ASN A 99 -1.58 -4.17 -24.02
CA ASN A 99 -0.69 -3.01 -24.02
C ASN A 99 -0.65 -2.45 -25.45
N PHE A 100 -0.90 -1.15 -25.57
CA PHE A 100 -0.90 -0.27 -26.76
C PHE A 100 -2.22 -0.02 -27.51
N CYS A 101 -2.49 1.29 -27.63
CA CYS A 101 -3.55 2.02 -28.33
C CYS A 101 -4.95 1.93 -27.71
N GLY A 102 -5.62 3.02 -27.30
CA GLY A 102 -5.51 4.43 -27.70
C GLY A 102 -6.77 4.82 -28.48
N CYS A 103 -7.43 5.90 -28.02
CA CYS A 103 -8.41 6.71 -28.75
C CYS A 103 -9.84 6.15 -28.97
N SER A 104 -10.78 6.79 -28.26
CA SER A 104 -11.99 7.49 -28.75
C SER A 104 -13.01 6.82 -29.68
N ALA A 105 -14.27 7.11 -29.33
CA ALA A 105 -15.43 7.44 -30.19
C ALA A 105 -16.56 6.39 -30.33
N THR A 106 -17.72 6.75 -29.76
CA THR A 106 -19.11 6.70 -30.34
C THR A 106 -19.70 5.31 -30.69
N ALA A 107 -21.00 5.01 -30.71
CA ALA A 107 -22.26 5.75 -30.61
C ALA A 107 -23.44 4.73 -30.47
N THR A 108 -24.56 5.21 -29.92
CA THR A 108 -25.97 4.95 -30.35
C THR A 108 -26.61 3.56 -30.21
N VAL A 109 -27.75 3.55 -29.49
CA VAL A 109 -29.03 3.02 -29.99
C VAL A 109 -30.02 4.19 -29.98
#